data_AF-A0A4Q6FLU2-F1
#
_entry.id   AF-A0A4Q6FLU2-F1
#
_cell.length_a   1.000
_cell.length_b   1.000
_cell.length_c   1.000
_cell.angle_alpha   90.00
_cell.angle_beta   90.00
_cell.angle_gamma   90.00
#
_symmetry.space_group_name_H-M   'P 1'
#
loop_
_entity.id
_entity.type
_entity.pdbx_description
1 polymer ?
#
loop_
_entity_poly.entity_id
_entity_poly.type
_entity_poly.pdbx_seq_one_letter_code
_entity_poly.pdbx_strand_id
1 'polypeptide(L)'
;MKSFSALAVMIFLLLLYRYSSREVSPEAESIDSEALLASVSSPAIKQAAIAPMKLAAKALPAADVKPLLNEAEFQEAFKNTDFMQSVPTLKFVETLESQWQPEMALYFTHLLESIGSSDASERGRVIFLANELRSADFVPLWTQVLERKIPAFDNEGELIAAKEPNVSTMSLRSELATAVRNLGLLAYKDPEALESLKTYVSSYSAEFDNAIVRKDAYYRIREVNPTLAARTLSRLSEADPLRKALSLD
;
A
#
# COMPACT_ATOMS: atom_id res chain seq x y z
N MET A 1 -25.80 -3.28 -4.68
CA MET A 1 -25.37 -4.47 -3.90
C MET A 1 -24.52 -5.37 -4.77
N LYS A 2 -23.21 -5.46 -4.52
CA LYS A 2 -22.36 -6.65 -4.72
C LYS A 2 -21.19 -6.53 -3.73
N SER A 3 -21.36 -7.16 -2.58
CA SER A 3 -20.33 -7.44 -1.58
C SER A 3 -19.32 -8.44 -2.18
N PHE A 4 -18.22 -7.92 -2.71
CA PHE A 4 -17.02 -8.67 -3.05
C PHE A 4 -15.85 -8.02 -2.29
N SER A 5 -15.13 -8.67 -1.40
CA SER A 5 -15.48 -9.78 -0.52
C SER A 5 -14.51 -9.67 0.65
N ALA A 6 -15.02 -9.49 1.87
CA ALA A 6 -14.21 -9.64 3.09
C ALA A 6 -13.44 -10.98 3.12
N LEU A 7 -13.87 -11.96 2.31
CA LEU A 7 -13.19 -13.22 2.06
C LEU A 7 -11.82 -13.06 1.38
N ALA A 8 -11.67 -12.15 0.40
CA ALA A 8 -10.39 -11.95 -0.29
C ALA A 8 -9.36 -11.31 0.65
N VAL A 9 -9.81 -10.38 1.50
CA VAL A 9 -9.01 -9.75 2.54
C VAL A 9 -8.72 -10.75 3.68
N MET A 10 -9.68 -11.59 4.07
CA MET A 10 -9.46 -12.68 5.03
C MET A 10 -8.44 -13.70 4.52
N ILE A 11 -8.52 -14.10 3.26
CA ILE A 11 -7.55 -15.03 2.65
C ILE A 11 -6.15 -14.40 2.67
N PHE A 12 -6.04 -13.11 2.37
CA PHE A 12 -4.79 -12.37 2.45
C PHE A 12 -4.21 -12.34 3.87
N LEU A 13 -5.02 -12.02 4.88
CA LEU A 13 -4.56 -12.00 6.26
C LEU A 13 -4.26 -13.41 6.81
N LEU A 14 -4.98 -14.45 6.36
CA LEU A 14 -4.67 -15.85 6.69
C LEU A 14 -3.34 -16.32 6.08
N LEU A 15 -3.00 -15.85 4.88
CA LEU A 15 -1.71 -16.14 4.25
C LEU A 15 -0.55 -15.44 4.99
N LEU A 16 -0.76 -14.21 5.46
CA LEU A 16 0.22 -13.49 6.28
C LEU A 16 0.40 -14.13 7.68
N TYR A 17 -0.70 -14.54 8.33
CA TYR A 17 -0.66 -15.18 9.65
C TYR A 17 0.07 -16.54 9.64
N ARG A 18 -0.17 -17.38 8.61
CA ARG A 18 0.54 -18.67 8.49
C ARG A 18 2.05 -18.54 8.28
N TYR A 19 2.50 -17.41 7.75
CA TYR A 19 3.94 -17.13 7.63
C TYR A 19 4.55 -16.75 8.99
N SER A 20 3.82 -16.00 9.82
CA SER A 20 4.29 -15.59 11.16
C SER A 20 4.27 -16.70 12.22
N SER A 21 3.42 -17.73 12.07
CA SER A 21 3.29 -18.82 13.05
C SER A 21 4.18 -20.04 12.77
N ARG A 22 5.12 -19.98 11.82
CA ARG A 22 6.08 -21.06 11.61
C ARG A 22 7.24 -20.92 12.60
N GLU A 23 6.98 -21.31 13.85
CA GLU A 23 8.05 -21.59 14.82
C GLU A 23 9.00 -22.62 14.21
N VAL A 24 10.26 -22.21 14.04
CA VAL A 24 11.36 -23.09 13.71
C VAL A 24 11.61 -23.98 14.92
N SER A 25 11.18 -25.24 14.84
CA SER A 25 11.64 -26.28 15.76
C SER A 25 13.07 -26.68 15.38
N PRO A 26 14.06 -26.61 16.29
CA PRO A 26 15.43 -26.94 15.97
C PRO A 26 15.68 -28.41 16.30
N GLU A 27 15.65 -29.30 15.31
CA GLU A 27 16.26 -30.63 15.45
C GLU A 27 16.97 -31.03 14.15
N ALA A 28 18.29 -30.92 14.24
CA ALA A 28 19.35 -31.72 13.62
C ALA A 28 19.12 -32.36 12.25
N GLU A 29 19.87 -31.87 11.25
CA GLU A 29 20.81 -32.75 10.55
C GLU A 29 22.02 -31.95 10.04
N SER A 30 23.19 -32.40 10.48
CA SER A 30 24.52 -31.87 10.23
C SER A 30 25.04 -32.26 8.85
N ILE A 31 25.46 -31.31 8.03
CA ILE A 31 26.53 -31.55 7.05
C ILE A 31 27.44 -30.33 7.01
N ASP A 32 28.71 -30.59 7.29
CA ASP A 32 29.86 -29.70 7.22
C ASP A 32 29.96 -28.95 5.89
N SER A 33 30.21 -27.65 5.98
CA SER A 33 30.94 -26.89 4.96
C SER A 33 31.58 -25.67 5.63
N GLU A 34 32.63 -25.97 6.39
CA GLU A 34 33.64 -25.01 6.82
C GLU A 34 34.44 -24.55 5.58
N ALA A 35 34.07 -23.41 4.99
CA ALA A 35 34.97 -22.54 4.21
C ALA A 35 34.19 -21.34 3.63
N LEU A 36 34.17 -20.22 4.38
CA LEU A 36 34.47 -18.87 3.87
C LEU A 36 34.09 -17.84 4.96
N LEU A 37 34.95 -17.77 5.98
CA LEU A 37 35.07 -16.56 6.80
C LEU A 37 35.74 -15.48 5.95
N ALA A 38 34.93 -14.61 5.35
CA ALA A 38 35.36 -13.28 4.96
C ALA A 38 34.51 -12.27 5.74
N SER A 39 35.14 -11.68 6.74
CA SER A 39 34.63 -10.59 7.56
C SER A 39 34.03 -9.47 6.71
N VAL A 40 32.73 -9.23 6.85
CA VAL A 40 32.15 -7.91 6.56
C VAL A 40 31.46 -7.44 7.82
N SER A 41 32.11 -6.49 8.48
CA SER A 41 31.58 -5.74 9.60
C SER A 41 30.28 -5.06 9.18
N SER A 42 29.14 -5.50 9.70
CA SER A 42 27.88 -4.75 9.61
C SER A 42 28.04 -3.41 10.33
N PRO A 43 27.80 -2.26 9.67
CA PRO A 43 27.57 -1.03 10.41
C PRO A 43 26.19 -1.12 11.07
N ALA A 44 26.14 -0.83 12.36
CA ALA A 44 24.91 -0.69 13.11
C ALA A 44 23.96 0.29 12.39
N ILE A 45 22.78 -0.20 12.01
CA ILE A 45 21.70 0.66 11.52
C ILE A 45 21.30 1.56 12.68
N LYS A 46 21.63 2.85 12.56
CA LYS A 46 21.14 3.89 13.46
C LYS A 46 19.62 3.90 13.33
N GLN A 47 18.93 3.52 14.40
CA GLN A 47 17.53 3.87 14.60
C GLN A 47 17.40 5.38 14.38
N ALA A 48 16.78 5.77 13.27
CA ALA A 48 16.42 7.15 13.05
C ALA A 48 15.33 7.49 14.08
N ALA A 49 15.68 8.32 15.05
CA ALA A 49 14.72 8.87 15.98
C ALA A 49 13.63 9.59 15.18
N ILE A 50 12.40 9.08 15.32
CA ILE A 50 11.19 9.69 14.79
C ILE A 50 11.14 11.13 15.32
N ALA A 51 11.17 12.11 14.42
CA ALA A 51 10.96 13.49 14.81
C ALA A 51 9.51 13.62 15.31
N PRO A 52 9.26 14.19 16.51
CA PRO A 52 7.93 14.21 17.10
C PRO A 52 6.95 15.00 16.23
N MET A 53 5.83 14.37 15.88
CA MET A 53 4.74 15.05 15.21
C MET A 53 4.10 16.07 16.16
N LYS A 54 4.01 17.32 15.73
CA LYS A 54 3.24 18.36 16.43
C LYS A 54 1.76 18.22 16.03
N LEU A 55 1.09 17.14 16.48
CA LEU A 55 -0.38 17.18 16.59
C LEU A 55 -0.69 18.27 17.61
N ALA A 56 -1.35 19.34 17.17
CA ALA A 56 -1.47 20.57 17.92
C ALA A 56 -2.12 20.33 19.31
N ALA A 57 -1.35 20.51 20.38
CA ALA A 57 -1.89 20.95 21.66
C ALA A 57 -2.32 22.41 21.53
N LYS A 58 -3.43 22.68 20.86
CA LYS A 58 -4.02 24.03 20.84
C LYS A 58 -4.97 24.14 22.03
N ALA A 59 -4.46 24.70 23.12
CA ALA A 59 -5.30 25.22 24.20
C ALA A 59 -6.16 26.36 23.63
N LEU A 60 -7.47 26.14 23.52
CA LEU A 60 -8.55 27.14 23.40
C LEU A 60 -9.88 26.45 23.81
N PRO A 61 -10.90 27.22 24.24
CA PRO A 61 -11.62 26.99 25.48
C PRO A 61 -12.79 26.04 25.33
N ALA A 62 -13.18 25.48 26.49
CA ALA A 62 -14.28 24.56 26.75
C ALA A 62 -15.46 24.62 25.77
N ALA A 63 -15.55 23.61 24.90
CA ALA A 63 -16.78 23.08 24.33
C ALA A 63 -16.51 21.65 23.84
N ASP A 64 -16.59 20.66 24.74
CA ASP A 64 -16.84 19.23 24.46
C ASP A 64 -16.18 18.59 23.21
N VAL A 65 -14.96 19.02 22.84
CA VAL A 65 -14.19 18.39 21.76
C VAL A 65 -13.44 17.22 22.36
N LYS A 66 -13.87 16.00 22.05
CA LYS A 66 -13.13 14.77 22.34
C LYS A 66 -11.68 14.95 21.84
N PRO A 67 -10.65 14.77 22.69
CA PRO A 67 -9.27 15.02 22.30
C PRO A 67 -8.88 14.14 21.09
N LEU A 68 -8.12 14.73 20.17
CA LEU A 68 -7.47 14.03 19.07
C LEU A 68 -6.62 12.90 19.64
N LEU A 69 -6.72 11.70 19.05
CA LEU A 69 -5.79 10.61 19.28
C LEU A 69 -4.37 11.13 19.07
N ASN A 70 -3.57 11.15 20.13
CA ASN A 70 -2.15 11.40 19.98
C ASN A 70 -1.45 10.17 19.38
N GLU A 71 -0.20 10.32 18.95
CA GLU A 71 0.55 9.24 18.28
C GLU A 71 0.62 7.95 19.11
N ALA A 72 0.82 8.07 20.43
CA ALA A 72 0.88 6.90 21.31
C ALA A 72 -0.48 6.19 21.40
N GLU A 73 -1.57 6.95 21.52
CA GLU A 73 -2.93 6.39 21.56
C GLU A 73 -3.31 5.76 20.21
N PHE A 74 -2.92 6.38 19.09
CA PHE A 74 -3.08 5.77 17.77
C PHE A 74 -2.32 4.44 17.70
N GLN A 75 -1.05 4.41 18.10
CA GLN A 75 -0.21 3.22 18.02
C GLN A 75 -0.73 2.10 18.92
N GLU A 76 -1.21 2.43 20.12
CA GLU A 76 -1.84 1.48 21.01
C GLU A 76 -3.14 0.93 20.40
N ALA A 77 -4.04 1.80 19.92
CA ALA A 77 -5.28 1.39 19.27
C ALA A 77 -5.02 0.55 18.01
N PHE A 78 -4.07 0.97 17.19
CA PHE A 78 -3.65 0.28 15.98
C PHE A 78 -3.15 -1.12 16.31
N LYS A 79 -2.21 -1.27 17.26
CA LYS A 79 -1.66 -2.57 17.66
C LYS A 79 -2.73 -3.50 18.22
N ASN A 80 -3.60 -2.99 19.08
CA ASN A 80 -4.64 -3.75 19.77
C ASN A 80 -5.87 -4.06 18.91
N THR A 81 -6.03 -3.41 17.75
CA THR A 81 -7.15 -3.69 16.84
C THR A 81 -6.92 -4.98 16.08
N ASP A 82 -7.85 -5.92 16.26
CA ASP A 82 -7.96 -7.12 15.43
C ASP A 82 -8.63 -6.77 14.09
N PHE A 83 -7.81 -6.52 13.07
CA PHE A 83 -8.26 -6.20 11.72
C PHE A 83 -8.89 -7.39 10.97
N MET A 84 -8.89 -8.60 11.56
CA MET A 84 -9.66 -9.74 11.04
C MET A 84 -11.15 -9.62 11.34
N GLN A 85 -11.50 -8.83 12.35
CA GLN A 85 -12.86 -8.70 12.82
C GLN A 85 -13.48 -7.39 12.34
N SER A 86 -14.70 -7.48 11.81
CA SER A 86 -15.42 -6.32 11.28
C SER A 86 -15.73 -5.28 12.35
N VAL A 87 -16.13 -5.71 13.55
CA VAL A 87 -16.58 -4.79 14.61
C VAL A 87 -15.43 -3.97 15.21
N PRO A 88 -14.29 -4.55 15.63
CA PRO A 88 -13.13 -3.76 16.09
C PRO A 88 -12.61 -2.81 15.02
N THR A 89 -12.50 -3.29 13.78
CA THR A 89 -12.07 -2.46 12.63
C THR A 89 -12.98 -1.26 12.44
N LEU A 90 -14.30 -1.49 12.38
CA LEU A 90 -15.29 -0.43 12.17
C LEU A 90 -15.20 0.62 13.28
N LYS A 91 -15.13 0.20 14.55
CA LYS A 91 -14.99 1.13 15.69
C LYS A 91 -13.72 1.97 15.60
N PHE A 92 -12.62 1.38 15.15
CA PHE A 92 -11.37 2.11 15.02
C PHE A 92 -11.45 3.12 13.86
N VAL A 93 -11.98 2.71 12.71
CA VAL A 93 -12.24 3.58 11.56
C VAL A 93 -13.16 4.74 11.96
N GLU A 94 -14.30 4.47 12.60
CA GLU A 94 -15.24 5.50 13.08
C GLU A 94 -14.56 6.49 14.04
N THR A 95 -13.66 6.00 14.89
CA THR A 95 -12.90 6.86 15.80
C THR A 95 -11.98 7.80 15.02
N LEU A 96 -11.23 7.28 14.06
CA LEU A 96 -10.34 8.08 13.21
C LEU A 96 -11.12 9.08 12.35
N GLU A 97 -12.23 8.66 11.75
CA GLU A 97 -13.11 9.52 10.95
C GLU A 97 -13.69 10.67 11.79
N SER A 98 -14.13 10.39 13.03
CA SER A 98 -14.66 11.42 13.93
C SER A 98 -13.65 12.48 14.34
N GLN A 99 -12.36 12.19 14.17
CA GLN A 99 -11.25 13.06 14.56
C GLN A 99 -10.46 13.55 13.35
N TRP A 100 -10.91 13.23 12.12
CA TRP A 100 -10.11 13.34 10.90
C TRP A 100 -9.51 14.73 10.69
N GLN A 101 -8.23 14.74 10.31
CA GLN A 101 -7.46 15.92 9.94
C GLN A 101 -6.56 15.55 8.76
N PRO A 102 -6.37 16.44 7.77
CA PRO A 102 -5.51 16.17 6.62
C PRO A 102 -4.09 15.71 7.00
N GLU A 103 -3.56 16.20 8.13
CA GLU A 103 -2.25 15.81 8.67
C GLU A 103 -2.16 14.32 9.02
N MET A 104 -3.28 13.65 9.29
CA MET A 104 -3.27 12.19 9.49
C MET A 104 -2.87 11.43 8.24
N ALA A 105 -3.25 11.90 7.04
CA ALA A 105 -2.84 11.23 5.81
C ALA A 105 -1.31 11.28 5.61
N LEU A 106 -0.68 12.38 6.03
CA LEU A 106 0.78 12.50 6.07
C LEU A 106 1.39 11.54 7.09
N TYR A 107 0.78 11.41 8.26
CA TYR A 107 1.25 10.45 9.27
C TYR A 107 1.21 9.01 8.75
N PHE A 108 0.13 8.59 8.08
CA PHE A 108 0.06 7.26 7.46
C PHE A 108 1.15 7.05 6.40
N THR A 109 1.50 8.10 5.66
CA THR A 109 2.58 8.06 4.67
C THR A 109 3.93 7.82 5.37
N HIS A 110 4.25 8.60 6.41
CA HIS A 110 5.47 8.43 7.20
C HIS A 110 5.52 7.08 7.92
N LEU A 111 4.38 6.59 8.42
CA LEU A 111 4.30 5.27 9.04
C LEU A 111 4.66 4.19 8.02
N LEU A 112 4.09 4.26 6.82
CA LEU A 112 4.38 3.33 5.73
C LEU A 112 5.85 3.39 5.30
N GLU A 113 6.45 4.58 5.23
CA GLU A 113 7.88 4.78 4.96
C GLU A 113 8.77 4.18 6.05
N SER A 114 8.41 4.37 7.33
CA SER A 114 9.17 3.86 8.47
C SER A 114 9.15 2.33 8.54
N ILE A 115 8.04 1.71 8.13
CA ILE A 115 7.92 0.25 8.03
C ILE A 115 8.73 -0.25 6.83
N GLY A 116 8.61 0.43 5.68
CA GLY A 116 9.29 0.05 4.45
C GLY A 116 9.01 -1.41 4.07
N SER A 117 10.08 -2.18 3.89
CA SER A 117 10.09 -3.62 3.61
C SER A 117 10.25 -4.50 4.86
N SER A 118 10.39 -3.91 6.06
CA SER A 118 10.78 -4.64 7.27
C SER A 118 9.66 -5.47 7.91
N ASP A 119 8.41 -5.03 7.80
CA ASP A 119 7.24 -5.74 8.33
C ASP A 119 6.07 -5.68 7.34
N ALA A 120 5.91 -6.75 6.55
CA ALA A 120 4.82 -6.87 5.58
C ALA A 120 3.43 -6.94 6.24
N SER A 121 3.32 -7.45 7.47
CA SER A 121 2.06 -7.56 8.19
C SER A 121 1.59 -6.18 8.66
N GLU A 122 2.49 -5.44 9.31
CA GLU A 122 2.21 -4.08 9.76
C GLU A 122 1.89 -3.15 8.57
N ARG A 123 2.69 -3.24 7.51
CA ARG A 123 2.44 -2.54 6.23
C ARG A 123 1.04 -2.83 5.70
N GLY A 124 0.67 -4.11 5.64
CA GLY A 124 -0.65 -4.54 5.18
C GLY A 124 -1.79 -3.94 5.99
N ARG A 125 -1.64 -3.84 7.32
CA ARG A 125 -2.61 -3.19 8.22
C ARG A 125 -2.73 -1.69 7.96
N VAL A 126 -1.62 -0.99 7.70
CA VAL A 126 -1.65 0.44 7.36
C VAL A 126 -2.36 0.68 6.03
N ILE A 127 -2.02 -0.08 4.99
CA ILE A 127 -2.68 -0.01 3.67
C ILE A 127 -4.17 -0.32 3.78
N PHE A 128 -4.52 -1.36 4.54
CA PHE A 128 -5.90 -1.73 4.78
C PHE A 128 -6.68 -0.60 5.46
N LEU A 129 -6.13 -0.03 6.54
CA LEU A 129 -6.78 1.03 7.28
C LEU A 129 -6.95 2.31 6.44
N ALA A 130 -5.93 2.70 5.67
CA ALA A 130 -6.02 3.82 4.74
C ALA A 130 -7.12 3.59 3.68
N ASN A 131 -7.26 2.36 3.18
CA ASN A 131 -8.31 1.99 2.23
C ASN A 131 -9.72 2.05 2.85
N GLU A 132 -9.88 1.72 4.13
CA GLU A 132 -11.18 1.81 4.81
C GLU A 132 -11.61 3.25 5.06
N LEU A 133 -10.67 4.15 5.36
CA LEU A 133 -10.93 5.56 5.64
C LEU A 133 -11.38 6.38 4.42
N ARG A 134 -10.99 5.97 3.20
CA ARG A 134 -11.43 6.55 1.91
C ARG A 134 -11.34 8.07 1.80
N SER A 135 -10.46 8.71 2.57
CA SER A 135 -10.28 10.17 2.54
C SER A 135 -9.62 10.62 1.24
N ALA A 136 -10.03 11.78 0.74
CA ALA A 136 -9.38 12.44 -0.39
C ALA A 136 -7.95 12.91 -0.04
N ASP A 137 -7.66 13.14 1.24
CA ASP A 137 -6.32 13.55 1.69
C ASP A 137 -5.26 12.45 1.46
N PHE A 138 -5.68 11.22 1.12
CA PHE A 138 -4.79 10.11 0.80
C PHE A 138 -4.31 10.09 -0.66
N VAL A 139 -4.69 11.04 -1.53
CA VAL A 139 -4.15 11.07 -2.90
C VAL A 139 -2.60 11.03 -2.92
N PRO A 140 -1.87 11.79 -2.10
CA PRO A 140 -0.41 11.67 -2.02
C PRO A 140 0.08 10.27 -1.63
N LEU A 141 -0.54 9.65 -0.62
CA LEU A 141 -0.18 8.30 -0.17
C LEU A 141 -0.37 7.28 -1.29
N TRP A 142 -1.55 7.25 -1.92
CA TRP A 142 -1.83 6.30 -2.99
C TRP A 142 -0.94 6.52 -4.22
N THR A 143 -0.60 7.77 -4.50
CA THR A 143 0.35 8.11 -5.57
C THR A 143 1.74 7.54 -5.27
N GLN A 144 2.24 7.70 -4.05
CA GLN A 144 3.54 7.14 -3.65
C GLN A 144 3.58 5.61 -3.67
N VAL A 145 2.48 4.96 -3.27
CA VAL A 145 2.32 3.51 -3.35
C VAL A 145 2.31 3.04 -4.82
N LEU A 146 1.58 3.75 -5.69
CA LEU A 146 1.48 3.44 -7.11
C LEU A 146 2.82 3.61 -7.84
N GLU A 147 3.55 4.68 -7.51
CA GLU A 147 4.85 5.02 -8.11
C GLU A 147 6.03 4.24 -7.49
N ARG A 148 5.76 3.34 -6.53
CA ARG A 148 6.77 2.58 -5.78
C ARG A 148 7.83 3.47 -5.10
N LYS A 149 7.45 4.68 -4.66
CA LYS A 149 8.32 5.55 -3.86
C LYS A 149 8.56 5.01 -2.45
N ILE A 150 7.62 4.19 -1.97
CA ILE A 150 7.69 3.49 -0.69
C ILE A 150 7.67 1.98 -0.99
N PRO A 151 8.83 1.37 -1.29
CA PRO A 151 8.88 -0.06 -1.63
C PRO A 151 8.42 -0.92 -0.45
N ALA A 152 7.65 -1.97 -0.77
CA ALA A 152 7.23 -3.05 0.11
C ALA A 152 8.27 -4.17 0.19
N PHE A 153 9.17 -4.29 -0.80
CA PHE A 153 10.27 -5.25 -0.81
C PHE A 153 11.55 -4.61 -1.32
N ASP A 154 12.71 -5.05 -0.80
CA ASP A 154 14.02 -4.56 -1.25
C ASP A 154 14.31 -4.91 -2.71
N ASN A 155 13.78 -6.04 -3.19
CA ASN A 155 13.98 -6.56 -4.54
C ASN A 155 12.78 -6.37 -5.46
N GLU A 156 12.00 -5.28 -5.30
CA GLU A 156 10.79 -5.05 -6.11
C GLU A 156 11.00 -5.07 -7.61
N GLY A 157 12.15 -4.62 -8.10
CA GLY A 157 12.48 -4.71 -9.53
C GLY A 157 12.43 -6.16 -10.03
N GLU A 158 12.97 -7.10 -9.26
CA GLU A 158 12.94 -8.53 -9.59
C GLU A 158 11.53 -9.12 -9.46
N LEU A 159 10.76 -8.69 -8.46
CA LEU A 159 9.39 -9.15 -8.24
C LEU A 159 8.44 -8.66 -9.34
N ILE A 160 8.65 -7.44 -9.84
CA ILE A 160 7.94 -6.90 -11.00
C ILE A 160 8.32 -7.68 -12.26
N ALA A 161 9.56 -8.12 -12.35
CA ALA A 161 10.11 -8.90 -13.45
C ALA A 161 9.79 -10.38 -13.44
N ALA A 162 9.35 -10.90 -12.30
CA ALA A 162 9.13 -12.33 -12.12
C ALA A 162 8.07 -12.84 -13.11
N LYS A 163 8.44 -13.88 -13.86
CA LYS A 163 7.53 -14.55 -14.81
C LYS A 163 6.47 -15.40 -14.14
N GLU A 164 6.77 -15.91 -12.94
CA GLU A 164 5.86 -16.77 -12.19
C GLU A 164 5.39 -16.07 -10.92
N PRO A 165 4.07 -16.10 -10.64
CA PRO A 165 3.55 -15.49 -9.45
C PRO A 165 3.99 -16.26 -8.20
N ASN A 166 4.51 -15.53 -7.22
CA ASN A 166 4.71 -15.99 -5.85
C ASN A 166 3.98 -15.06 -4.86
N VAL A 167 4.02 -15.41 -3.57
CA VAL A 167 3.32 -14.66 -2.51
C VAL A 167 3.71 -13.17 -2.51
N SER A 168 5.00 -12.85 -2.64
CA SER A 168 5.50 -11.48 -2.68
C SER A 168 5.00 -10.72 -3.90
N THR A 169 5.03 -11.34 -5.09
CA THR A 169 4.48 -10.70 -6.31
C THR A 169 2.97 -10.49 -6.22
N MET A 170 2.23 -11.39 -5.56
CA MET A 170 0.79 -11.24 -5.37
C MET A 170 0.49 -10.14 -4.36
N SER A 171 1.28 -10.03 -3.29
CA SER A 171 1.18 -8.95 -2.30
C SER A 171 1.43 -7.59 -2.96
N LEU A 172 2.51 -7.47 -3.73
CA LEU A 172 2.84 -6.27 -4.49
C LEU A 172 1.71 -5.85 -5.44
N ARG A 173 1.15 -6.81 -6.19
CA ARG A 173 0.01 -6.55 -7.07
C ARG A 173 -1.23 -6.10 -6.32
N SER A 174 -1.51 -6.71 -5.17
CA SER A 174 -2.65 -6.33 -4.34
C SER A 174 -2.54 -4.88 -3.86
N GLU A 175 -1.35 -4.48 -3.42
CA GLU A 175 -1.06 -3.12 -2.98
C GLU A 175 -1.21 -2.12 -4.14
N LEU A 176 -0.62 -2.42 -5.31
CA LEU A 176 -0.76 -1.61 -6.52
C LEU A 176 -2.21 -1.50 -7.00
N ALA A 177 -2.94 -2.62 -7.03
CA ALA A 177 -4.36 -2.64 -7.40
C ALA A 177 -5.21 -1.82 -6.41
N THR A 178 -4.87 -1.85 -5.12
CA THR A 178 -5.53 -1.03 -4.09
C THR A 178 -5.28 0.46 -4.33
N ALA A 179 -4.05 0.85 -4.66
CA ALA A 179 -3.73 2.24 -5.01
C ALA A 179 -4.45 2.70 -6.29
N VAL A 180 -4.42 1.91 -7.36
CA VAL A 180 -5.14 2.20 -8.62
C VAL A 180 -6.64 2.36 -8.37
N ARG A 181 -7.23 1.47 -7.59
CA ARG A 181 -8.65 1.54 -7.23
C ARG A 181 -8.96 2.83 -6.48
N ASN A 182 -8.21 3.16 -5.44
CA ASN A 182 -8.46 4.35 -4.63
C ASN A 182 -8.26 5.64 -5.43
N LEU A 183 -7.17 5.74 -6.20
CA LEU A 183 -6.96 6.87 -7.12
C LEU A 183 -8.08 6.96 -8.17
N GLY A 184 -8.56 5.83 -8.69
CA GLY A 184 -9.68 5.80 -9.63
C GLY A 184 -11.00 6.30 -9.04
N LEU A 185 -11.28 5.99 -7.77
CA LEU A 185 -12.43 6.52 -7.06
C LEU A 185 -12.31 8.03 -6.82
N LEU A 186 -11.11 8.51 -6.51
CA LEU A 186 -10.82 9.92 -6.22
C LEU A 186 -10.74 10.78 -7.50
N ALA A 187 -10.34 10.20 -8.62
CA ALA A 187 -10.12 10.88 -9.90
C ALA A 187 -11.37 11.59 -10.48
N TYR A 188 -12.59 11.24 -10.03
CA TYR A 188 -13.81 11.97 -10.40
C TYR A 188 -13.85 13.41 -9.84
N LYS A 189 -13.12 13.67 -8.75
CA LYS A 189 -13.14 14.94 -8.02
C LYS A 189 -11.74 15.54 -7.84
N ASP A 190 -10.70 14.73 -8.02
CA ASP A 190 -9.32 15.12 -7.83
C ASP A 190 -8.51 14.94 -9.14
N PRO A 191 -8.07 16.03 -9.78
CA PRO A 191 -7.28 15.96 -11.01
C PRO A 191 -5.87 15.39 -10.78
N GLU A 192 -5.29 15.50 -9.58
CA GLU A 192 -3.98 14.92 -9.26
C GLU A 192 -4.06 13.39 -9.20
N ALA A 193 -5.16 12.85 -8.69
CA ALA A 193 -5.41 11.41 -8.73
C ALA A 193 -5.50 10.88 -10.17
N LEU A 194 -6.19 11.63 -11.05
CA LEU A 194 -6.28 11.30 -12.49
C LEU A 194 -4.91 11.40 -13.18
N GLU A 195 -4.13 12.42 -12.84
CA GLU A 195 -2.77 12.62 -13.37
C GLU A 195 -1.82 11.51 -12.94
N SER A 196 -1.94 11.03 -11.70
CA SER A 196 -1.16 9.92 -11.17
C SER A 196 -1.45 8.62 -11.91
N LEU A 197 -2.74 8.32 -12.16
CA LEU A 197 -3.13 7.19 -13.00
C LEU A 197 -2.59 7.32 -14.43
N LYS A 198 -2.68 8.53 -15.03
CA LYS A 198 -2.16 8.79 -16.37
C LYS A 198 -0.66 8.53 -16.46
N THR A 199 0.09 9.02 -15.46
CA THR A 199 1.54 8.84 -15.37
C THR A 199 1.88 7.36 -15.24
N TYR A 200 1.19 6.62 -14.38
CA TYR A 200 1.36 5.18 -14.24
C TYR A 200 1.00 4.39 -15.51
N VAL A 201 -0.05 4.76 -16.22
CA VAL A 201 -0.38 4.14 -17.52
C VAL A 201 0.67 4.48 -18.57
N SER A 202 1.31 5.65 -18.48
CA SER A 202 2.34 6.07 -19.43
C SER A 202 3.73 5.53 -19.10
N SER A 203 3.97 5.06 -17.87
CA SER A 203 5.25 4.50 -17.48
C SER A 203 5.49 3.14 -18.13
N TYR A 204 6.72 2.92 -18.55
CA TYR A 204 7.15 1.70 -19.23
C TYR A 204 7.74 0.72 -18.21
N SER A 205 7.05 -0.39 -17.94
CA SER A 205 7.68 -1.59 -17.37
C SER A 205 7.22 -2.80 -18.17
N ALA A 206 8.15 -3.47 -18.84
CA ALA A 206 7.89 -4.46 -19.87
C ALA A 206 7.44 -5.84 -19.39
N GLU A 207 7.13 -6.03 -18.11
CA GLU A 207 6.95 -7.37 -17.54
C GLU A 207 5.49 -7.71 -17.26
N PHE A 208 5.17 -8.94 -17.63
CA PHE A 208 3.88 -9.46 -18.07
C PHE A 208 2.78 -9.37 -17.01
N ASP A 209 3.13 -9.12 -15.75
CA ASP A 209 2.19 -9.17 -14.62
C ASP A 209 1.72 -7.80 -14.11
N ASN A 210 2.45 -6.71 -14.38
CA ASN A 210 1.93 -5.36 -14.13
C ASN A 210 0.95 -4.88 -15.22
N ALA A 211 0.89 -5.58 -16.37
CA ALA A 211 -0.04 -5.26 -17.44
C ALA A 211 -1.50 -5.28 -16.97
N ILE A 212 -1.87 -6.17 -16.05
CA ILE A 212 -3.23 -6.24 -15.50
C ILE A 212 -3.55 -4.99 -14.68
N VAL A 213 -2.67 -4.60 -13.76
CA VAL A 213 -2.90 -3.40 -12.92
C VAL A 213 -2.87 -2.13 -13.77
N ARG A 214 -1.97 -2.06 -14.77
CA ARG A 214 -1.90 -0.96 -15.73
C ARG A 214 -3.14 -0.89 -16.63
N LYS A 215 -3.72 -2.04 -16.99
CA LYS A 215 -5.02 -2.14 -17.71
C LYS A 215 -6.18 -1.65 -16.84
N ASP A 216 -6.22 -2.01 -15.56
CA ASP A 216 -7.23 -1.46 -14.63
C ASP A 216 -7.09 0.06 -14.50
N ALA A 217 -5.87 0.58 -14.33
CA ALA A 217 -5.61 2.02 -14.28
C ALA A 217 -6.11 2.74 -15.54
N TYR A 218 -5.84 2.18 -16.73
CA TYR A 218 -6.38 2.70 -17.98
C TYR A 218 -7.91 2.73 -17.98
N TYR A 219 -8.57 1.68 -17.52
CA TYR A 219 -10.03 1.65 -17.45
C TYR A 219 -10.59 2.66 -16.46
N ARG A 220 -9.93 2.91 -15.33
CA ARG A 220 -10.31 4.00 -14.41
C ARG A 220 -10.22 5.36 -15.09
N ILE A 221 -9.14 5.64 -15.82
CA ILE A 221 -9.02 6.87 -16.62
C ILE A 221 -10.17 6.94 -17.65
N ARG A 222 -10.48 5.83 -18.33
CA ARG A 222 -11.54 5.78 -19.34
C ARG A 222 -12.92 6.03 -18.76
N GLU A 223 -13.21 5.51 -17.57
CA GLU A 223 -14.46 5.73 -16.85
C GLU A 223 -14.64 7.21 -16.49
N VAL A 224 -13.57 7.88 -16.05
CA VAL A 224 -13.59 9.29 -15.64
C VAL A 224 -13.54 10.24 -16.85
N ASN A 225 -12.64 9.98 -17.81
CA ASN A 225 -12.39 10.83 -18.98
C ASN A 225 -11.96 9.98 -20.20
N PRO A 226 -12.92 9.55 -21.05
CA PRO A 226 -12.65 8.73 -22.23
C PRO A 226 -11.69 9.37 -23.23
N THR A 227 -11.74 10.70 -23.38
CA THR A 227 -10.87 11.44 -24.31
C THR A 227 -9.42 11.41 -23.82
N LEU A 228 -9.21 11.59 -22.51
CA LEU A 228 -7.89 11.48 -21.92
C LEU A 228 -7.35 10.05 -22.07
N ALA A 229 -8.17 9.03 -21.79
CA ALA A 229 -7.77 7.63 -21.95
C ALA A 229 -7.30 7.33 -23.38
N ALA A 230 -8.07 7.73 -24.38
CA ALA A 230 -7.70 7.55 -25.79
C ALA A 230 -6.37 8.26 -26.13
N ARG A 231 -6.17 9.49 -25.64
CA ARG A 231 -4.91 10.22 -25.82
C ARG A 231 -3.74 9.53 -25.14
N THR A 232 -3.92 9.05 -23.91
CA THR A 232 -2.88 8.31 -23.16
C THR A 232 -2.47 7.05 -23.92
N LEU A 233 -3.45 6.27 -24.39
CA LEU A 233 -3.20 5.05 -25.17
C LEU A 233 -2.47 5.34 -26.49
N SER A 234 -2.87 6.41 -27.19
CA SER A 234 -2.26 6.81 -28.48
C SER A 234 -0.79 7.21 -28.37
N ARG A 235 -0.35 7.65 -27.18
CA ARG A 235 1.04 8.01 -26.90
C ARG A 235 1.92 6.79 -26.60
N LEU A 236 1.34 5.63 -26.31
CA LEU A 236 2.09 4.40 -26.12
C LEU A 236 2.60 3.88 -27.47
N SER A 237 3.82 3.35 -27.47
CA SER A 237 4.38 2.69 -28.66
C SER A 237 3.49 1.52 -29.11
N GLU A 238 3.50 1.20 -30.41
CA GLU A 238 2.76 0.04 -30.95
C GLU A 238 3.22 -1.30 -30.36
N ALA A 239 4.47 -1.37 -29.90
CA ALA A 239 5.03 -2.53 -29.24
C ALA A 239 4.56 -2.69 -27.77
N ASP A 240 3.97 -1.65 -27.17
CA ASP A 240 3.61 -1.60 -25.76
C ASP A 240 2.60 -2.73 -25.40
N PRO A 241 2.89 -3.54 -24.36
CA PRO A 241 2.01 -4.64 -23.97
C PRO A 241 0.57 -4.22 -23.67
N LEU A 242 0.36 -3.05 -23.06
CA LEU A 242 -0.98 -2.56 -22.76
C LEU A 242 -1.73 -2.21 -24.05
N ARG A 243 -1.06 -1.54 -25.00
CA ARG A 243 -1.67 -1.20 -26.28
C ARG A 243 -2.07 -2.45 -27.06
N LYS A 244 -1.20 -3.47 -27.10
CA LYS A 244 -1.53 -4.78 -27.70
C LYS A 244 -2.71 -5.46 -27.01
N ALA A 245 -2.72 -5.49 -25.67
CA ALA A 245 -3.77 -6.11 -24.87
C ALA A 245 -5.14 -5.42 -24.97
N LEU A 246 -5.18 -4.17 -25.43
CA LEU A 246 -6.40 -3.40 -25.65
C LEU A 246 -6.83 -3.30 -27.12
N SER A 247 -5.96 -3.69 -28.06
CA SER A 247 -6.28 -3.70 -29.51
C SER A 247 -6.89 -5.02 -29.98
N LEU A 248 -6.89 -6.04 -29.11
CA LEU A 248 -7.50 -7.35 -29.33
C LEU A 248 -8.93 -7.46 -28.76
N ASP A 249 -9.38 -6.42 -28.04
CA ASP A 249 -10.75 -6.23 -27.55
C ASP A 249 -11.51 -5.27 -28.48
#